data_AF-A0A7J8A7F6-F1
#
_entry.id   AF-A0A7J8A7F6-F1
#
_cell.length_a   1.000
_cell.length_b   1.000
_cell.length_c   1.000
_cell.angle_alpha   90.00
_cell.angle_beta   90.00
_cell.angle_gamma   90.00
#
_symmetry.space_group_name_H-M   'P 1'
#
loop_
_entity.id
_entity.type
_entity.pdbx_description
1 polymer ?
#
loop_
_entity_poly.entity_id
_entity_poly.type
_entity_poly.pdbx_seq_one_letter_code
_entity_poly.pdbx_strand_id
1 'polypeptide(L)'
;MLFTYTELPSGKSNLTVLREPECGTAPNVTTILLAVVGSILLIGFVLLGIWKLLVTIHDRREFAKFQSERSRARYEMASNPLYRKPISTHAVDFTFNKLNRSYNGTVD
;
A
#
# COMPACT_ATOMS: atom_id res chain seq x y z
N MET A 1 5.79 58.66 11.68
CA MET A 1 7.23 58.57 11.37
C MET A 1 7.72 57.26 11.98
N LEU A 2 8.34 56.37 11.18
CA LEU A 2 8.92 55.12 11.70
C LEU A 2 10.41 55.34 11.99
N PHE A 3 10.88 54.72 13.06
CA PHE A 3 12.29 54.79 13.46
C PHE A 3 12.80 53.36 13.69
N THR A 4 13.99 53.07 13.19
CA THR A 4 14.67 51.80 13.44
C THR A 4 15.85 52.05 14.37
N TYR A 5 15.94 51.22 15.41
CA TYR A 5 17.01 51.27 16.39
C TYR A 5 17.97 50.09 16.16
N THR A 6 19.25 50.39 15.96
CA THR A 6 20.29 49.35 15.84
C THR A 6 21.45 49.65 16.78
N GLU A 7 21.83 48.65 17.57
CA GLU A 7 23.02 48.67 18.43
C GLU A 7 24.22 48.22 17.60
N LEU A 8 25.22 49.08 17.45
CA LEU A 8 26.48 48.67 16.83
C LEU A 8 27.36 47.95 17.86
N PRO A 9 28.21 47.00 17.43
CA PRO A 9 29.15 46.31 18.33
C PRO A 9 30.12 47.25 19.07
N SER A 10 30.23 48.51 18.61
CA SER A 10 31.05 49.57 19.20
C SER A 10 30.39 50.30 20.37
N GLY A 11 29.19 49.90 20.81
CA GLY A 11 28.46 50.52 21.92
C GLY A 11 27.81 51.87 21.56
N LYS A 12 27.73 52.19 20.26
CA LYS A 12 27.00 53.34 19.74
C LYS A 12 25.64 52.89 19.22
N SER A 13 24.60 53.64 19.56
CA SER A 13 23.25 53.44 19.04
C SER A 13 23.04 54.26 17.76
N ASN A 14 22.58 53.61 16.69
CA ASN A 14 22.23 54.28 15.44
C ASN A 14 20.70 54.28 15.29
N LEU A 15 20.15 55.48 15.13
CA LEU A 15 18.72 55.74 15.11
C LEU A 15 18.35 56.34 13.75
N THR A 16 17.79 55.51 12.86
CA THR A 16 17.48 55.89 11.48
C THR A 16 16.00 56.17 11.32
N VAL A 17 15.67 57.34 10.74
CA VAL A 17 14.30 57.71 10.41
C VAL A 17 13.92 57.02 9.09
N LEU A 18 12.98 56.08 9.14
CA LEU A 18 12.48 55.40 7.96
C LEU A 18 11.28 56.15 7.38
N ARG A 19 11.39 56.46 6.08
CA ARG A 19 10.31 57.08 5.30
C ARG A 19 9.30 56.04 4.80
N GLU A 20 9.78 54.83 4.52
CA GLU A 20 9.00 53.67 4.11
C GLU A 20 9.40 52.47 4.99
N PRO A 21 8.48 51.56 5.33
CA PRO A 21 8.80 50.39 6.16
C PRO A 21 9.75 49.44 5.39
N GLU A 22 10.78 48.96 6.09
CA GLU A 22 11.63 47.86 5.59
C GLU A 22 10.78 46.61 5.40
N CYS A 23 10.40 46.31 4.16
CA CYS A 23 9.73 45.07 3.80
C CYS A 23 10.79 43.99 3.55
N GLY A 24 10.73 42.90 4.31
CA GLY A 24 11.60 41.75 4.10
C GLY A 24 11.45 41.15 2.70
N THR A 25 12.49 40.43 2.24
CA THR A 25 12.50 39.77 0.93
C THR A 25 11.33 38.80 0.82
N ALA A 26 10.59 38.87 -0.28
CA ALA A 26 9.46 37.98 -0.51
C ALA A 26 9.94 36.52 -0.52
N PRO A 27 9.27 35.61 0.21
CA PRO A 27 9.67 34.22 0.25
C PRO A 27 9.53 33.57 -1.13
N ASN A 28 10.47 32.68 -1.46
CA ASN A 28 10.49 31.98 -2.73
C ASN A 28 9.26 31.07 -2.86
N VAL A 29 8.33 31.45 -3.74
CA VAL A 29 7.06 30.74 -4.00
C VAL A 29 7.27 29.27 -4.31
N THR A 30 8.36 28.95 -5.04
CA THR A 30 8.73 27.58 -5.41
C THR A 30 8.98 26.67 -4.19
N THR A 31 9.59 27.22 -3.14
CA THR A 31 9.91 26.45 -1.93
C THR A 31 8.64 26.10 -1.16
N ILE A 32 7.74 27.08 -1.02
CA ILE A 32 6.44 26.88 -0.36
C ILE A 32 5.62 25.84 -1.13
N LEU A 33 5.57 25.96 -2.46
CA LEU A 33 4.85 25.01 -3.31
C LEU A 33 5.38 23.58 -3.14
N LEU A 34 6.70 23.39 -3.19
CA LEU A 34 7.32 22.08 -3.02
C LEU A 34 7.06 21.50 -1.63
N ALA A 35 7.11 22.32 -0.58
CA ALA A 35 6.83 21.88 0.78
C ALA A 35 5.37 21.41 0.94
N VAL A 36 4.41 22.19 0.41
CA VAL A 36 2.99 21.86 0.49
C VAL A 36 2.67 20.60 -0.31
N VAL A 37 3.08 20.54 -1.58
CA VAL A 37 2.85 19.37 -2.43
C VAL A 37 3.54 18.12 -1.86
N GLY A 38 4.79 18.27 -1.41
CA GLY A 38 5.55 17.18 -0.80
C GLY A 38 4.87 16.63 0.45
N SER A 39 4.35 17.49 1.32
CA SER A 39 3.65 17.05 2.54
C SER A 39 2.36 16.29 2.23
N ILE A 40 1.55 16.76 1.29
CA ILE A 40 0.31 16.10 0.88
C ILE A 40 0.60 14.71 0.30
N LEU A 41 1.60 14.62 -0.59
CA LEU A 41 1.99 13.34 -1.17
C LEU A 41 2.49 12.36 -0.10
N LEU A 42 3.34 12.82 0.82
CA LEU A 42 3.90 11.98 1.88
C LEU A 42 2.80 11.45 2.80
N ILE A 43 1.85 12.30 3.21
CA ILE A 43 0.68 11.88 4.00
C ILE A 43 -0.16 10.86 3.23
N GLY A 44 -0.41 11.09 1.93
CA GLY A 44 -1.13 10.15 1.07
C GLY A 44 -0.45 8.78 1.00
N PHE A 45 0.87 8.74 0.80
CA PHE A 45 1.64 7.50 0.79
C PHE A 45 1.56 6.74 2.12
N VAL A 46 1.65 7.46 3.24
CA VAL A 46 1.53 6.84 4.57
C VAL A 46 0.14 6.24 4.79
N LEU A 47 -0.92 6.98 4.46
CA LEU A 47 -2.30 6.51 4.57
C LEU A 47 -2.57 5.28 3.68
N LEU A 48 -2.10 5.32 2.42
CA LEU A 48 -2.21 4.18 1.52
C LEU A 48 -1.41 2.97 2.01
N GLY A 49 -0.21 3.20 2.57
CA GLY A 49 0.60 2.16 3.18
C GLY A 49 -0.11 1.47 4.33
N ILE A 50 -0.68 2.25 5.26
CA ILE A 50 -1.44 1.73 6.41
C ILE A 50 -2.68 0.97 5.92
N TRP A 51 -3.47 1.56 5.01
CA TRP A 51 -4.64 0.88 4.43
C TRP A 51 -4.24 -0.45 3.81
N LYS A 52 -3.22 -0.46 2.95
CA LYS A 52 -2.78 -1.65 2.23
C LYS A 52 -2.34 -2.73 3.20
N LEU A 53 -1.57 -2.37 4.23
CA LEU A 53 -1.17 -3.30 5.29
C LEU A 53 -2.39 -3.89 6.01
N LEU A 54 -3.35 -3.06 6.41
CA LEU A 54 -4.58 -3.52 7.08
C LEU A 54 -5.36 -4.51 6.22
N VAL A 55 -5.58 -4.17 4.94
CA VAL A 55 -6.28 -5.05 3.99
C VAL A 55 -5.52 -6.36 3.79
N THR A 56 -4.20 -6.30 3.60
CA THR A 56 -3.39 -7.52 3.43
C THR A 56 -3.41 -8.39 4.68
N ILE A 57 -3.40 -7.82 5.89
CA ILE A 57 -3.50 -8.61 7.13
C ILE A 57 -4.88 -9.28 7.23
N HIS A 58 -5.95 -8.56 6.90
CA HIS A 58 -7.31 -9.10 6.92
C HIS A 58 -7.44 -10.30 5.97
N ASP A 59 -7.00 -10.11 4.72
CA ASP A 59 -7.02 -11.14 3.68
C ASP A 59 -6.19 -12.38 4.08
N ARG A 60 -4.98 -12.18 4.62
CA ARG A 60 -4.14 -13.30 5.09
C ARG A 60 -4.75 -14.07 6.26
N ARG A 61 -5.43 -13.39 7.18
CA ARG A 61 -6.10 -14.04 8.32
C ARG A 61 -7.24 -14.93 7.84
N GLU A 62 -8.07 -14.41 6.95
CA GLU A 62 -9.19 -15.17 6.40
C GLU A 62 -8.70 -16.34 5.57
N PHE A 63 -7.70 -16.10 4.71
CA PHE A 63 -7.09 -17.14 3.89
C PHE A 63 -6.52 -18.30 4.72
N ALA A 64 -5.83 -18.00 5.83
CA ALA A 64 -5.31 -19.02 6.74
C ALA A 64 -6.43 -19.88 7.35
N LYS A 65 -7.54 -19.24 7.75
CA LYS A 65 -8.71 -19.96 8.26
C LYS A 65 -9.31 -20.86 7.18
N PHE A 66 -9.55 -20.35 5.98
CA PHE A 66 -10.09 -21.12 4.86
C PHE A 66 -9.21 -22.33 4.49
N GLN A 67 -7.89 -22.16 4.47
CA GLN A 67 -6.98 -23.26 4.16
C GLN A 67 -6.99 -24.34 5.23
N SER A 68 -7.11 -23.96 6.50
CA SER A 68 -7.22 -24.91 7.62
C SER A 68 -8.54 -25.70 7.59
N GLU A 69 -9.65 -25.03 7.25
CA GLU A 69 -10.95 -25.70 7.11
C GLU A 69 -10.97 -26.62 5.89
N ARG A 70 -10.39 -26.20 4.77
CA ARG A 70 -10.24 -27.02 3.56
C ARG A 70 -9.36 -28.24 3.80
N SER A 71 -8.24 -28.11 4.50
CA SER A 71 -7.36 -29.25 4.81
C SER A 71 -8.03 -30.23 5.77
N ARG A 72 -8.72 -29.73 6.80
CA ARG A 72 -9.49 -30.57 7.72
C ARG A 72 -10.62 -31.31 7.01
N ALA A 73 -11.38 -30.62 6.16
CA ALA A 73 -12.43 -31.25 5.35
C ALA A 73 -11.85 -32.36 4.45
N ARG A 74 -10.69 -32.15 3.81
CA ARG A 74 -10.02 -33.19 3.02
C ARG A 74 -9.59 -34.39 3.86
N TYR A 75 -9.09 -34.16 5.08
CA TYR A 75 -8.73 -35.24 6.00
C TYR A 75 -9.96 -36.03 6.44
N GLU A 76 -11.04 -35.35 6.85
CA GLU A 76 -12.31 -35.98 7.23
C GLU A 76 -12.92 -36.81 6.08
N MET A 77 -12.86 -36.31 4.84
CA MET A 77 -13.30 -37.06 3.66
C MET A 77 -12.46 -38.31 3.39
N ALA A 78 -11.17 -38.30 3.76
CA ALA A 78 -10.27 -39.43 3.56
C ALA A 78 -10.37 -40.46 4.71
N SER A 79 -10.63 -40.01 5.94
CA SER A 79 -10.75 -40.86 7.12
C SER A 79 -12.17 -41.41 7.32
N ASN A 80 -13.19 -40.80 6.73
CA ASN A 80 -14.58 -41.24 6.87
C ASN A 80 -14.92 -42.36 5.87
N PRO A 81 -15.14 -43.61 6.32
CA PRO A 81 -15.47 -44.72 5.43
C PRO A 81 -16.86 -44.58 4.76
N LEU A 82 -17.73 -43.70 5.26
CA LEU A 82 -19.05 -43.41 4.65
C LEU A 82 -18.99 -42.31 3.57
N TYR A 83 -17.83 -41.67 3.35
CA TYR A 83 -17.72 -40.57 2.39
C TYR A 83 -17.78 -41.08 0.93
N ARG A 84 -18.78 -40.63 0.18
CA ARG A 84 -18.93 -40.91 -1.25
C ARG A 84 -18.46 -39.70 -2.07
N LYS A 85 -17.50 -39.91 -2.97
CA LYS A 85 -17.00 -38.84 -3.85
C LYS A 85 -18.15 -38.27 -4.70
N PRO A 86 -18.22 -36.95 -4.91
CA PRO A 86 -19.19 -36.34 -5.81
C PRO A 86 -19.05 -36.92 -7.22
N ILE A 87 -20.16 -37.27 -7.87
CA ILE A 87 -20.17 -37.66 -9.27
C ILE A 87 -20.24 -36.37 -10.09
N SER A 88 -19.12 -36.00 -10.75
CA SER A 88 -19.10 -34.88 -11.69
C SER A 88 -19.77 -35.29 -12.99
N THR A 89 -20.85 -34.63 -13.38
CA THR A 89 -21.56 -34.87 -14.64
C THR A 89 -20.93 -34.15 -15.83
N HIS A 90 -19.81 -33.45 -15.64
CA HIS A 90 -19.09 -32.77 -16.72
C HIS A 90 -18.21 -33.77 -17.50
N ALA A 91 -18.47 -33.91 -18.80
CA ALA A 91 -17.82 -34.84 -19.73
C ALA A 91 -16.32 -34.62 -20.01
N VAL A 92 -15.63 -33.81 -19.19
CA VAL A 92 -14.19 -33.52 -19.34
C VAL A 92 -13.29 -34.68 -18.89
N ASP A 93 -13.76 -35.55 -18.00
CA ASP A 93 -13.00 -36.73 -17.57
C ASP A 93 -12.86 -37.77 -18.69
N PHE A 94 -13.86 -37.89 -19.58
CA PHE A 94 -13.79 -38.82 -20.71
C PHE A 94 -12.77 -38.36 -21.75
N THR A 95 -12.72 -37.06 -22.07
CA THR A 95 -11.76 -36.52 -23.05
C THR A 95 -10.32 -36.59 -22.53
N PHE A 96 -10.06 -36.27 -21.26
CA PHE A 96 -8.71 -36.35 -20.69
C PHE A 96 -8.20 -37.80 -20.61
N ASN A 97 -9.04 -38.74 -20.18
CA ASN A 97 -8.66 -40.15 -20.12
C ASN A 97 -8.44 -40.75 -21.53
N LYS A 98 -9.25 -40.33 -22.52
CA LYS A 98 -9.08 -40.74 -23.93
C LYS A 98 -7.79 -40.19 -24.55
N LEU A 99 -7.42 -38.93 -24.26
CA LEU A 99 -6.17 -38.32 -24.73
C LEU A 99 -4.94 -38.94 -24.07
N ASN A 100 -4.97 -39.20 -22.76
CA ASN A 100 -3.88 -39.87 -22.05
C ASN A 100 -3.65 -41.30 -22.58
N ARG A 101 -4.73 -42.05 -22.85
CA ARG A 101 -4.64 -43.40 -23.43
C ARG A 101 -4.16 -43.38 -24.88
N SER A 102 -4.49 -42.35 -25.64
CA SER A 102 -3.99 -42.17 -26.99
C SER A 102 -2.49 -41.82 -27.01
N TYR A 103 -1.98 -41.12 -26.00
CA TYR A 103 -0.57 -40.75 -25.91
C TYR A 103 0.31 -41.90 -25.42
N ASN A 104 -0.18 -42.73 -24.49
CA ASN A 104 0.51 -43.96 -24.06
C ASN A 104 0.40 -45.12 -25.07
N GLY A 105 -0.40 -44.99 -26.12
CA GLY A 105 -0.60 -46.02 -27.15
C GLY A 105 0.14 -45.75 -28.47
N THR A 106 0.92 -44.65 -28.55
CA THR A 106 1.74 -44.27 -29.70
C THR A 106 3.24 -44.23 -29.36
N VAL A 107 3.65 -45.01 -28.37
CA VAL A 107 5.05 -45.41 -28.17
C VAL A 107 5.15 -46.85 -28.67
N ASP A 108 5.21 -46.98 -29.99
CA ASP A 108 5.81 -48.07 -30.80
C ASP A 108 5.63 -47.73 -32.29
#